data_AF-A0A1I0IZ26-F1
#
_entry.id   AF-A0A1I0IZ26-F1
#
_cell.length_a   1.000
_cell.length_b   1.000
_cell.length_c   1.000
_cell.angle_alpha   90.00
_cell.angle_beta   90.00
_cell.angle_gamma   90.00
#
_symmetry.space_group_name_H-M   'P 1'
#
loop_
_entity.id
_entity.type
_entity.pdbx_description
1 polymer ?
#
loop_
_entity_poly.entity_id
_entity_poly.type
_entity_poly.pdbx_seq_one_letter_code
_entity_poly.pdbx_strand_id
1 'polypeptide(L)'
;MKFSGQFNPFQAFRLFSHRIVRIACAPFQMFYRRAVRLLSPNNLMLKMSEDIRGGLKRVGEKPTSLNEYVLVGERYVAKKLLLLAALLFIIAVSLTIRFGYPWIQARFLTRTMVINTEDMAGYTGKVRLVSGREPGTVLFEGRLEDGRINGPGTLYGYDGVRLYRGGFELELYSGSGETFFPDGSTWYKGGFSMNQYEGQGILYREDGSLQYEGGFSDGQYEGEGTLYGGDGSALYEGGFSQGLYQGEGRLYGEDHSLLYAGGFDKGLYSGDGALYRPDGKISYRGAFAAGVFEGQGTSYDSQGNPLYTGAFRAGVPEGSGRAYQHGNLVAEGAFVDGQLAEGTAVLCDEAGNLLYEGGVSGGIYNGRGTLYRGGARLYQGEFADGLFEGEGKLYSPEGILIYQGGFKEGVESGTGKQFDAGGVLTYDGEFLGGAHHGRGRLYQKGLLLYDGQWEQGRRSGQGKAFDQQGKLIYEGSFYQDQYSGAGKLYDPLNDILLYEGNFRNGLYDGQGRLYADNGILLYEGEFLLGAYNGTGTLYDPSNGAVVFDGLFIRDVPVERTQDDGEDRAGDGDAGLGDREDTGEDGGAGPDDGEDKAEGVDADSDDGPAAGQPASPGPGVPS
;
A
#
# COMPACT_ATOMS: atom_id res chain seq x y z
N MET A 1 -47.85 65.38 -21.06
CA MET A 1 -48.30 66.11 -22.27
C MET A 1 -49.51 65.39 -22.84
N LYS A 2 -50.56 66.18 -23.14
CA LYS A 2 -51.69 66.02 -24.08
C LYS A 2 -52.18 64.62 -24.51
N PHE A 3 -53.49 64.45 -24.36
CA PHE A 3 -54.35 63.48 -25.04
C PHE A 3 -54.33 63.63 -26.58
N SER A 4 -54.37 62.49 -27.26
CA SER A 4 -55.10 62.27 -28.53
C SER A 4 -55.26 60.75 -28.66
N GLY A 5 -56.42 60.13 -28.48
CA GLY A 5 -57.66 60.40 -29.21
C GLY A 5 -57.87 59.27 -30.23
N GLN A 6 -58.14 58.05 -29.76
CA GLN A 6 -58.60 56.94 -30.60
C GLN A 6 -59.81 56.27 -29.95
N PHE A 7 -60.90 56.30 -30.69
CA PHE A 7 -62.21 55.79 -30.33
C PHE A 7 -62.14 54.28 -30.04
N ASN A 8 -62.39 53.91 -28.79
CA ASN A 8 -62.22 52.54 -28.31
C ASN A 8 -63.55 51.78 -28.34
N PRO A 9 -63.73 50.75 -29.20
CA PRO A 9 -64.94 49.93 -29.23
C PRO A 9 -65.21 49.20 -27.91
N PHE A 10 -64.19 49.04 -27.06
CA PHE A 10 -64.36 48.56 -25.68
C PHE A 10 -65.10 49.55 -24.78
N GLN A 11 -65.00 50.88 -24.96
CA GLN A 11 -65.76 51.83 -24.12
C GLN A 11 -67.24 51.90 -24.49
N ALA A 12 -67.58 51.75 -25.77
CA ALA A 12 -68.98 51.66 -26.23
C ALA A 12 -69.64 50.35 -25.79
N PHE A 13 -68.92 49.22 -25.84
CA PHE A 13 -69.40 47.93 -25.32
C PHE A 13 -69.45 47.91 -23.78
N ARG A 14 -68.56 48.63 -23.08
CA ARG A 14 -68.58 48.79 -21.62
C ARG A 14 -69.76 49.62 -21.12
N LEU A 15 -70.23 50.62 -21.88
CA LEU A 15 -71.47 51.36 -21.57
C LEU A 15 -72.74 50.55 -21.87
N PHE A 16 -72.69 49.64 -22.86
CA PHE A 16 -73.78 48.72 -23.19
C PHE A 16 -73.89 47.55 -22.20
N SER A 17 -72.76 46.95 -21.79
CA SER A 17 -72.70 45.88 -20.80
C SER A 17 -73.01 46.35 -19.39
N HIS A 18 -72.64 47.59 -19.01
CA HIS A 18 -73.06 48.17 -17.73
C HIS A 18 -74.57 48.42 -17.63
N ARG A 19 -75.29 48.59 -18.75
CA ARG A 19 -76.76 48.67 -18.74
C ARG A 19 -77.41 47.29 -18.64
N ILE A 20 -76.87 46.26 -19.28
CA ILE A 20 -77.43 44.90 -19.23
C ILE A 20 -77.11 44.20 -17.90
N VAL A 21 -75.91 44.37 -17.33
CA VAL A 21 -75.57 43.86 -15.98
C VAL A 21 -76.39 44.58 -14.91
N ARG A 22 -76.70 45.88 -15.08
CA ARG A 22 -77.66 46.58 -14.20
C ARG A 22 -79.11 46.14 -14.39
N ILE A 23 -79.52 45.59 -15.53
CA ILE A 23 -80.91 45.12 -15.77
C ILE A 23 -81.08 43.64 -15.38
N ALA A 24 -80.08 42.80 -15.61
CA ALA A 24 -80.08 41.38 -15.27
C ALA A 24 -79.72 41.12 -13.78
N CYS A 25 -78.83 41.93 -13.19
CA CYS A 25 -78.55 41.88 -11.76
C CYS A 25 -79.42 42.83 -10.94
N ALA A 26 -80.20 43.76 -11.52
CA ALA A 26 -81.15 44.58 -10.74
C ALA A 26 -82.15 43.78 -9.92
N PRO A 27 -82.83 42.74 -10.44
CA PRO A 27 -83.77 41.98 -9.64
C PRO A 27 -83.05 41.20 -8.52
N PHE A 28 -81.85 40.66 -8.75
CA PHE A 28 -81.09 39.91 -7.73
C PHE A 28 -80.31 40.78 -6.75
N GLN A 29 -79.75 41.92 -7.16
CA GLN A 29 -79.19 42.93 -6.25
C GLN A 29 -80.29 43.67 -5.50
N MET A 30 -81.48 43.88 -6.07
CA MET A 30 -82.63 44.36 -5.31
C MET A 30 -83.14 43.29 -4.35
N PHE A 31 -83.23 42.02 -4.73
CA PHE A 31 -83.65 40.96 -3.81
C PHE A 31 -82.61 40.74 -2.70
N TYR A 32 -81.32 40.76 -3.01
CA TYR A 32 -80.21 40.70 -2.06
C TYR A 32 -80.16 41.94 -1.17
N ARG A 33 -80.23 43.16 -1.72
CA ARG A 33 -80.29 44.40 -0.91
C ARG A 33 -81.58 44.52 -0.11
N ARG A 34 -82.69 43.93 -0.57
CA ARG A 34 -83.99 43.90 0.13
C ARG A 34 -83.99 42.83 1.23
N ALA A 35 -83.40 41.66 0.99
CA ALA A 35 -83.18 40.62 2.00
C ALA A 35 -82.16 41.07 3.06
N VAL A 36 -81.02 41.63 2.66
CA VAL A 36 -80.01 42.19 3.57
C VAL A 36 -80.53 43.43 4.30
N ARG A 37 -81.37 44.30 3.69
CA ARG A 37 -82.04 45.39 4.44
C ARG A 37 -83.13 44.88 5.38
N LEU A 38 -83.86 43.82 5.02
CA LEU A 38 -84.86 43.19 5.89
C LEU A 38 -84.20 42.46 7.06
N LEU A 39 -82.96 41.99 6.88
CA LEU A 39 -82.23 41.16 7.84
C LEU A 39 -81.04 41.87 8.50
N SER A 40 -80.76 43.14 8.16
CA SER A 40 -79.69 43.91 8.81
C SER A 40 -80.10 44.22 10.27
N PRO A 41 -79.21 44.01 11.26
CA PRO A 41 -79.52 44.21 12.68
C PRO A 41 -80.12 45.60 12.97
N ASN A 42 -79.63 46.63 12.29
CA ASN A 42 -80.09 48.01 12.49
C ASN A 42 -81.52 48.24 11.97
N ASN A 43 -81.93 47.67 10.83
CA ASN A 43 -83.32 47.79 10.36
C ASN A 43 -84.30 46.88 11.11
N LEU A 44 -83.86 45.71 11.58
CA LEU A 44 -84.67 44.86 12.46
C LEU A 44 -84.90 45.56 13.81
N MET A 45 -83.87 46.18 14.40
CA MET A 45 -84.02 46.94 15.64
C MET A 45 -84.85 48.23 15.49
N LEU A 46 -84.77 48.91 14.34
CA LEU A 46 -85.53 50.15 14.06
C LEU A 46 -86.99 49.90 13.63
N LYS A 47 -87.34 48.69 13.15
CA LYS A 47 -88.71 48.29 12.80
C LYS A 47 -89.38 47.34 13.79
N MET A 48 -88.71 46.95 14.88
CA MET A 48 -89.40 46.35 16.02
C MET A 48 -90.26 47.44 16.65
N SER A 49 -91.59 47.28 16.58
CA SER A 49 -92.52 48.15 17.32
C SER A 49 -92.17 48.13 18.82
N GLU A 50 -92.49 49.20 19.54
CA GLU A 50 -92.35 49.23 21.01
C GLU A 50 -92.98 47.99 21.67
N ASP A 51 -94.04 47.42 21.07
CA ASP A 51 -94.68 46.18 21.50
C ASP A 51 -93.79 44.93 21.43
N ILE A 52 -92.96 44.77 20.40
CA ILE A 52 -92.07 43.61 20.27
C ILE A 52 -90.88 43.76 21.24
N ARG A 53 -90.39 44.99 21.44
CA ARG A 53 -89.31 45.29 22.40
C ARG A 53 -89.79 45.15 23.86
N GLY A 54 -91.03 45.56 24.14
CA GLY A 54 -91.71 45.31 25.41
C GLY A 54 -92.03 43.83 25.64
N GLY A 55 -92.41 43.11 24.59
CA GLY A 55 -92.65 41.67 24.61
C GLY A 55 -91.41 40.83 24.90
N LEU A 56 -90.25 41.24 24.38
CA LEU A 56 -88.94 40.60 24.66
C LEU A 56 -88.43 40.85 26.08
N LYS A 57 -88.71 42.01 26.68
CA LYS A 57 -88.37 42.30 28.09
C LYS A 57 -89.20 41.50 29.10
N ARG A 58 -90.38 40.98 28.69
CA ARG A 58 -91.31 40.21 29.54
C ARG A 58 -91.41 38.73 29.15
N VAL A 59 -90.38 38.16 28.52
CA VAL A 59 -90.35 36.74 28.10
C VAL A 59 -90.37 35.77 29.28
N GLY A 60 -89.89 36.21 30.45
CA GLY A 60 -89.90 35.41 31.69
C GLY A 60 -91.23 35.44 32.47
N GLU A 61 -92.18 36.29 32.09
CA GLU A 61 -93.49 36.38 32.77
C GLU A 61 -94.48 35.36 32.18
N LYS A 62 -95.18 34.60 33.04
CA LYS A 62 -96.17 33.60 32.60
C LYS A 62 -97.38 34.31 31.96
N PRO A 63 -97.83 33.90 30.76
CA PRO A 63 -98.99 34.49 30.11
C PRO A 63 -100.27 34.33 30.94
N THR A 64 -101.06 35.40 31.08
CA THR A 64 -102.23 35.47 31.97
C THR A 64 -103.56 35.17 31.30
N SER A 65 -103.60 35.03 29.97
CA SER A 65 -104.83 34.72 29.22
C SER A 65 -104.62 33.59 28.20
N LEU A 66 -105.66 32.78 27.96
CA LEU A 66 -105.61 31.65 27.03
C LEU A 66 -105.37 32.09 25.58
N ASN A 67 -105.77 33.32 25.23
CA ASN A 67 -105.56 33.91 23.91
C ASN A 67 -104.10 34.30 23.64
N GLU A 68 -103.22 34.27 24.64
CA GLU A 68 -101.77 34.45 24.45
C GLU A 68 -101.05 33.15 24.11
N TYR A 69 -101.77 32.03 24.10
CA TYR A 69 -101.29 30.75 23.63
C TYR A 69 -101.84 30.43 22.24
N VAL A 70 -101.09 29.62 21.50
CA VAL A 70 -101.53 28.97 20.27
C VAL A 70 -101.40 27.47 20.49
N LEU A 71 -102.44 26.73 20.11
CA LEU A 71 -102.41 25.27 20.13
C LEU A 71 -101.52 24.79 18.99
N VAL A 72 -100.42 24.11 19.30
CA VAL A 72 -99.51 23.51 18.33
C VAL A 72 -99.45 22.01 18.63
N GLY A 73 -100.13 21.22 17.81
CA GLY A 73 -100.41 19.80 18.12
C GLY A 73 -101.37 19.69 19.31
N GLU A 74 -100.99 18.93 20.34
CA GLU A 74 -101.78 18.75 21.57
C GLU A 74 -101.38 19.70 22.71
N ARG A 75 -100.44 20.63 22.49
CA ARG A 75 -99.89 21.50 23.55
C ARG A 75 -100.13 22.98 23.24
N TYR A 76 -100.43 23.76 24.28
CA TYR A 76 -100.52 25.22 24.20
C TYR A 76 -99.12 25.85 24.33
N VAL A 77 -98.68 26.56 23.30
CA VAL A 77 -97.39 27.25 23.27
C VAL A 77 -97.62 28.75 23.28
N ALA A 78 -96.91 29.48 24.14
CA ALA A 78 -97.05 30.92 24.23
C ALA A 78 -96.60 31.60 22.92
N LYS A 79 -97.42 32.53 22.40
CA LYS A 79 -97.14 33.28 21.16
C LYS A 79 -95.77 33.98 21.19
N LYS A 80 -95.34 34.48 22.35
CA LYS A 80 -94.03 35.12 22.55
C LYS A 80 -92.84 34.16 22.36
N LEU A 81 -93.00 32.91 22.76
CA LEU A 81 -91.98 31.87 22.64
C LEU A 81 -91.83 31.42 21.18
N LEU A 82 -92.96 31.37 20.44
CA LEU A 82 -92.96 31.19 18.98
C LEU A 82 -92.29 32.36 18.25
N LEU A 83 -92.52 33.61 18.68
CA LEU A 83 -91.85 34.80 18.14
C LEU A 83 -90.34 34.77 18.39
N LEU A 84 -89.90 34.38 19.59
CA LEU A 84 -88.48 34.21 19.91
C LEU A 84 -87.84 33.11 19.04
N ALA A 85 -88.52 31.96 18.90
CA ALA A 85 -88.06 30.87 18.06
C ALA A 85 -87.95 31.29 16.59
N ALA A 86 -88.92 32.05 16.07
CA ALA A 86 -88.88 32.60 14.72
C ALA A 86 -87.73 33.60 14.52
N LEU A 87 -87.45 34.46 15.51
CA LEU A 87 -86.32 35.40 15.46
C LEU A 87 -84.97 34.66 15.48
N LEU A 88 -84.80 33.67 16.35
CA LEU A 88 -83.61 32.82 16.39
C LEU A 88 -83.42 32.05 15.10
N PHE A 89 -84.50 31.54 14.50
CA PHE A 89 -84.46 30.89 13.19
C PHE A 89 -83.98 31.84 12.08
N ILE A 90 -84.48 33.08 12.05
CA ILE A 90 -84.04 34.10 11.09
C ILE A 90 -82.56 34.43 11.25
N ILE A 91 -82.08 34.60 12.49
CA ILE A 91 -80.66 34.85 12.78
C ILE A 91 -79.81 33.65 12.36
N ALA A 92 -80.22 32.42 12.68
CA ALA A 92 -79.53 31.20 12.29
C ALA A 92 -79.44 31.05 10.76
N VAL A 93 -80.55 31.28 10.03
CA VAL A 93 -80.55 31.28 8.56
C VAL A 93 -79.63 32.36 8.00
N SER A 94 -79.63 33.57 8.58
CA SER A 94 -78.72 34.65 8.17
C SER A 94 -77.25 34.30 8.39
N LEU A 95 -76.90 33.69 9.53
CA LEU A 95 -75.56 33.20 9.82
C LEU A 95 -75.15 32.06 8.87
N THR A 96 -76.04 31.11 8.61
CA THR A 96 -75.80 30.03 7.65
C THR A 96 -75.60 30.56 6.23
N ILE A 97 -76.35 31.58 5.79
CA ILE A 97 -76.14 32.18 4.46
C ILE A 97 -74.85 33.01 4.42
N ARG A 98 -74.56 33.79 5.47
CA ARG A 98 -73.42 34.71 5.49
C ARG A 98 -72.08 34.02 5.72
N PHE A 99 -72.06 32.96 6.52
CA PHE A 99 -70.85 32.25 6.92
C PHE A 99 -70.86 30.78 6.50
N GLY A 100 -72.00 30.09 6.65
CA GLY A 100 -72.12 28.67 6.30
C GLY A 100 -72.04 28.39 4.79
N TYR A 101 -72.70 29.19 3.95
CA TYR A 101 -72.73 28.98 2.50
C TYR A 101 -71.36 29.23 1.84
N PRO A 102 -70.63 30.32 2.16
CA PRO A 102 -69.24 30.47 1.72
C PRO A 102 -68.34 29.33 2.20
N TRP A 103 -68.54 28.84 3.43
CA TRP A 103 -67.79 27.69 3.96
C TRP A 103 -68.08 26.40 3.20
N ILE A 104 -69.34 26.11 2.89
CA ILE A 104 -69.76 24.96 2.07
C ILE A 104 -69.18 25.06 0.66
N GLN A 105 -69.25 26.24 0.03
CA GLN A 105 -68.67 26.46 -1.30
C GLN A 105 -67.16 26.24 -1.28
N ALA A 106 -66.43 26.84 -0.34
CA ALA A 106 -64.98 26.70 -0.21
C ALA A 106 -64.52 25.25 0.07
N ARG A 107 -65.37 24.46 0.75
CA ARG A 107 -65.08 23.07 1.12
C ARG A 107 -65.41 22.09 -0.01
N PHE A 108 -66.53 22.28 -0.71
CA PHE A 108 -67.11 21.27 -1.60
C PHE A 108 -67.15 21.65 -3.09
N LEU A 109 -67.13 22.94 -3.45
CA LEU A 109 -67.27 23.40 -4.83
C LEU A 109 -65.97 24.03 -5.34
N THR A 110 -65.49 23.59 -6.50
CA THR A 110 -64.31 24.17 -7.15
C THR A 110 -64.71 25.44 -7.90
N ARG A 111 -64.11 26.58 -7.55
CA ARG A 111 -64.34 27.86 -8.25
C ARG A 111 -63.34 28.01 -9.40
N THR A 112 -63.82 28.33 -10.60
CA THR A 112 -62.94 28.68 -11.74
C THR A 112 -62.70 30.19 -11.74
N MET A 113 -61.43 30.61 -11.81
CA MET A 113 -61.06 32.03 -11.90
C MET A 113 -59.78 32.21 -12.74
N VAL A 114 -59.57 33.41 -13.27
CA VAL A 114 -58.35 33.73 -14.03
C VAL A 114 -57.21 34.05 -13.05
N ILE A 115 -56.02 33.49 -13.30
CA ILE A 115 -54.84 33.72 -12.46
C ILE A 115 -54.47 35.23 -12.40
N ASN A 116 -53.91 35.68 -11.28
CA ASN A 116 -53.46 37.07 -11.05
C ASN A 116 -54.56 38.13 -11.21
N THR A 117 -55.78 37.82 -10.78
CA THR A 117 -56.91 38.76 -10.79
C THR A 117 -57.35 39.14 -9.37
N GLU A 118 -58.07 40.26 -9.24
CA GLU A 118 -58.67 40.69 -7.97
C GLU A 118 -59.60 39.62 -7.36
N ASP A 119 -60.15 38.71 -8.17
CA ASP A 119 -61.02 37.62 -7.72
C ASP A 119 -60.32 36.60 -6.81
N MET A 120 -58.99 36.52 -6.88
CA MET A 120 -58.18 35.67 -6.02
C MET A 120 -58.01 36.27 -4.62
N ALA A 121 -57.97 37.61 -4.49
CA ALA A 121 -57.63 38.27 -3.24
C ALA A 121 -58.57 37.88 -2.10
N GLY A 122 -58.02 37.37 -0.99
CA GLY A 122 -58.79 36.93 0.17
C GLY A 122 -59.59 35.64 -0.02
N TYR A 123 -59.46 34.96 -1.17
CA TYR A 123 -60.17 33.71 -1.42
C TYR A 123 -59.46 32.52 -0.78
N THR A 124 -60.23 31.75 0.00
CA THR A 124 -59.79 30.48 0.59
C THR A 124 -60.74 29.37 0.16
N GLY A 125 -60.23 28.31 -0.48
CA GLY A 125 -61.07 27.22 -0.99
C GLY A 125 -60.47 26.45 -2.16
N LYS A 126 -61.23 25.49 -2.71
CA LYS A 126 -60.84 24.75 -3.93
C LYS A 126 -60.97 25.62 -5.17
N VAL A 127 -59.93 25.65 -5.99
CA VAL A 127 -59.87 26.50 -7.19
C VAL A 127 -59.44 25.74 -8.43
N ARG A 128 -59.88 26.22 -9.59
CA ARG A 128 -59.30 25.97 -10.91
C ARG A 128 -58.86 27.32 -11.49
N LEU A 129 -57.56 27.56 -11.55
CA LEU A 129 -56.97 28.76 -12.13
C LEU A 129 -56.72 28.55 -13.62
N VAL A 130 -57.20 29.49 -14.44
CA VAL A 130 -57.02 29.47 -15.90
C VAL A 130 -56.20 30.67 -16.39
N SER A 131 -55.57 30.53 -17.55
CA SER A 131 -54.82 31.59 -18.22
C SER A 131 -55.73 32.75 -18.63
N GLY A 132 -55.28 33.97 -18.39
CA GLY A 132 -55.93 35.18 -18.93
C GLY A 132 -55.54 35.50 -20.37
N ARG A 133 -54.50 34.85 -20.89
CA ARG A 133 -53.99 35.04 -22.27
C ARG A 133 -54.71 34.12 -23.26
N GLU A 134 -54.96 32.89 -22.85
CA GLU A 134 -55.57 31.85 -23.67
C GLU A 134 -56.80 31.28 -22.95
N PRO A 135 -58.02 31.53 -23.47
CA PRO A 135 -59.25 31.06 -22.83
C PRO A 135 -59.29 29.53 -22.77
N GLY A 136 -59.39 28.98 -21.56
CA GLY A 136 -59.57 27.55 -21.31
C GLY A 136 -58.31 26.80 -20.88
N THR A 137 -57.11 27.37 -21.03
CA THR A 137 -55.86 26.77 -20.54
C THR A 137 -55.84 26.77 -19.01
N VAL A 138 -55.90 25.59 -18.41
CA VAL A 138 -55.80 25.40 -16.96
C VAL A 138 -54.34 25.49 -16.54
N LEU A 139 -54.04 26.34 -15.56
CA LEU A 139 -52.67 26.52 -15.03
C LEU A 139 -52.52 25.90 -13.65
N PHE A 140 -53.59 25.82 -12.86
CA PHE A 140 -53.54 25.20 -11.53
C PHE A 140 -54.90 24.66 -11.10
N GLU A 141 -54.92 23.47 -10.51
CA GLU A 141 -56.07 22.91 -9.82
C GLU A 141 -55.68 22.53 -8.39
N GLY A 142 -56.29 23.15 -7.39
CA GLY A 142 -55.89 22.90 -6.02
C GLY A 142 -56.61 23.77 -5.01
N ARG A 143 -55.88 24.29 -4.04
CA ARG A 143 -56.42 25.14 -2.97
C ARG A 143 -55.72 26.49 -2.92
N LEU A 144 -56.51 27.51 -2.62
CA LEU A 144 -56.01 28.82 -2.22
C LEU A 144 -56.25 29.04 -0.72
N GLU A 145 -55.36 29.79 -0.10
CA GLU A 145 -55.49 30.38 1.22
C GLU A 145 -55.11 31.85 1.15
N ASP A 146 -56.04 32.73 1.52
CA ASP A 146 -55.89 34.20 1.42
C ASP A 146 -55.44 34.67 0.02
N GLY A 147 -55.94 33.99 -1.02
CA GLY A 147 -55.62 34.26 -2.42
C GLY A 147 -54.29 33.72 -2.93
N ARG A 148 -53.52 33.02 -2.09
CA ARG A 148 -52.25 32.38 -2.48
C ARG A 148 -52.41 30.88 -2.61
N ILE A 149 -51.63 30.27 -3.48
CA ILE A 149 -51.59 28.80 -3.63
C ILE A 149 -51.05 28.17 -2.35
N ASN A 150 -51.87 27.35 -1.70
CA ASN A 150 -51.50 26.67 -0.46
C ASN A 150 -52.29 25.36 -0.29
N GLY A 151 -51.62 24.30 0.15
CA GLY A 151 -52.15 22.94 0.26
C GLY A 151 -52.02 22.11 -1.02
N PRO A 152 -52.72 20.97 -1.12
CA PRO A 152 -52.57 20.06 -2.25
C PRO A 152 -53.11 20.66 -3.56
N GLY A 153 -52.36 20.48 -4.64
CA GLY A 153 -52.74 20.94 -5.97
C GLY A 153 -51.95 20.28 -7.10
N THR A 154 -52.32 20.63 -8.33
CA THR A 154 -51.66 20.24 -9.57
C THR A 154 -51.42 21.50 -10.39
N LEU A 155 -50.16 21.75 -10.75
CA LEU A 155 -49.71 22.84 -11.59
C LEU A 155 -49.54 22.35 -13.03
N TYR A 156 -49.91 23.19 -14.00
CA TYR A 156 -49.83 22.93 -15.42
C TYR A 156 -49.09 24.06 -16.13
N GLY A 157 -48.34 23.71 -17.17
CA GLY A 157 -47.74 24.64 -18.11
C GLY A 157 -48.79 25.28 -19.02
N TYR A 158 -48.38 26.29 -19.80
CA TYR A 158 -49.24 26.93 -20.80
C TYR A 158 -49.59 25.99 -21.97
N ASP A 159 -48.77 24.98 -22.21
CA ASP A 159 -48.98 23.87 -23.14
C ASP A 159 -49.96 22.81 -22.61
N GLY A 160 -50.41 22.94 -21.36
CA GLY A 160 -51.27 21.97 -20.68
C GLY A 160 -50.53 20.77 -20.11
N VAL A 161 -49.20 20.72 -20.22
CA VAL A 161 -48.37 19.68 -19.61
C VAL A 161 -48.44 19.83 -18.09
N ARG A 162 -48.56 18.71 -17.37
CA ARG A 162 -48.51 18.72 -15.91
C ARG A 162 -47.08 18.99 -15.46
N LEU A 163 -46.85 20.03 -14.66
CA LEU A 163 -45.50 20.36 -14.17
C LEU A 163 -45.25 19.78 -12.79
N TYR A 164 -46.26 19.84 -11.92
CA TYR A 164 -46.16 19.38 -10.54
C TYR A 164 -47.51 18.93 -9.99
N ARG A 165 -47.49 17.91 -9.15
CA ARG A 165 -48.65 17.46 -8.36
C ARG A 165 -48.18 17.17 -6.95
N GLY A 166 -48.68 17.91 -5.97
CA GLY A 166 -48.24 17.75 -4.59
C GLY A 166 -48.74 18.85 -3.67
N GLY A 167 -48.05 19.02 -2.54
CA GLY A 167 -48.32 20.09 -1.60
C GLY A 167 -47.70 21.42 -2.05
N PHE A 168 -48.39 22.50 -1.72
CA PHE A 168 -47.88 23.85 -1.85
C PHE A 168 -47.91 24.55 -0.51
N GLU A 169 -46.93 25.38 -0.25
CA GLU A 169 -46.90 26.30 0.89
C GLU A 169 -46.38 27.64 0.41
N LEU A 170 -47.19 28.70 0.58
CA LEU A 170 -46.87 30.05 0.09
C LEU A 170 -46.46 30.07 -1.39
N GLU A 171 -47.20 29.34 -2.24
CA GLU A 171 -46.97 29.22 -3.69
C GLU A 171 -45.73 28.40 -4.10
N LEU A 172 -44.99 27.83 -3.14
CA LEU A 172 -43.82 27.00 -3.37
C LEU A 172 -44.16 25.52 -3.16
N TYR A 173 -43.47 24.61 -3.85
CA TYR A 173 -43.61 23.17 -3.63
C TYR A 173 -43.16 22.82 -2.22
N SER A 174 -44.00 22.05 -1.51
CA SER A 174 -43.78 21.67 -0.11
C SER A 174 -44.39 20.30 0.18
N GLY A 175 -43.76 19.53 1.06
CA GLY A 175 -44.19 18.17 1.41
C GLY A 175 -44.05 17.20 0.25
N SER A 176 -44.84 16.12 0.23
CA SER A 176 -44.74 15.11 -0.83
C SER A 176 -45.35 15.58 -2.15
N GLY A 177 -44.64 15.35 -3.24
CA GLY A 177 -45.09 15.70 -4.58
C GLY A 177 -44.40 14.91 -5.69
N GLU A 178 -44.81 15.22 -6.91
CA GLU A 178 -44.34 14.60 -8.14
C GLU A 178 -44.19 15.68 -9.23
N THR A 179 -43.05 15.74 -9.89
CA THR A 179 -42.82 16.56 -11.09
C THR A 179 -42.79 15.68 -12.33
N PHE A 180 -43.03 16.28 -13.50
CA PHE A 180 -43.13 15.54 -14.76
C PHE A 180 -42.31 16.19 -15.88
N PHE A 181 -41.84 15.35 -16.79
CA PHE A 181 -41.27 15.76 -18.08
C PHE A 181 -42.36 16.25 -19.05
N PRO A 182 -41.99 16.90 -20.17
CA PRO A 182 -42.93 17.35 -21.20
C PRO A 182 -43.83 16.26 -21.79
N ASP A 183 -43.35 15.02 -21.85
CA ASP A 183 -44.10 13.85 -22.31
C ASP A 183 -45.08 13.30 -21.27
N GLY A 184 -45.06 13.84 -20.05
CA GLY A 184 -45.88 13.44 -18.91
C GLY A 184 -45.32 12.31 -18.06
N SER A 185 -44.13 11.79 -18.40
CA SER A 185 -43.41 10.84 -17.54
C SER A 185 -42.91 11.53 -16.27
N THR A 186 -42.74 10.76 -15.19
CA THR A 186 -42.32 11.31 -13.90
C THR A 186 -40.85 11.73 -13.97
N TRP A 187 -40.54 12.97 -13.58
CA TRP A 187 -39.17 13.44 -13.39
C TRP A 187 -38.71 13.09 -11.98
N TYR A 188 -39.45 13.52 -10.96
CA TYR A 188 -39.10 13.30 -9.56
C TYR A 188 -40.35 13.00 -8.76
N LYS A 189 -40.22 12.11 -7.78
CA LYS A 189 -41.26 11.78 -6.82
C LYS A 189 -40.66 11.70 -5.42
N GLY A 190 -41.07 12.59 -4.53
CA GLY A 190 -40.47 12.65 -3.20
C GLY A 190 -40.93 13.87 -2.40
N GLY A 191 -40.13 14.25 -1.41
CA GLY A 191 -40.38 15.44 -0.60
C GLY A 191 -39.86 16.72 -1.26
N PHE A 192 -40.50 17.82 -0.92
CA PHE A 192 -40.16 19.16 -1.36
C PHE A 192 -40.12 20.11 -0.17
N SER A 193 -39.19 21.07 -0.23
CA SER A 193 -39.14 22.22 0.65
C SER A 193 -38.71 23.43 -0.16
N MET A 194 -39.52 24.50 -0.18
CA MET A 194 -39.19 25.75 -0.87
C MET A 194 -38.79 25.56 -2.35
N ASN A 195 -39.53 24.71 -3.10
CA ASN A 195 -39.23 24.27 -4.48
C ASN A 195 -38.03 23.34 -4.67
N GLN A 196 -37.27 23.02 -3.63
CA GLN A 196 -36.13 22.10 -3.70
C GLN A 196 -36.54 20.69 -3.28
N TYR A 197 -35.81 19.68 -3.79
CA TYR A 197 -35.98 18.29 -3.33
C TYR A 197 -35.47 18.17 -1.90
N GLU A 198 -36.26 17.50 -1.05
CA GLU A 198 -35.99 17.39 0.39
C GLU A 198 -36.47 16.03 0.92
N GLY A 199 -35.68 15.40 1.78
CA GLY A 199 -35.99 14.09 2.34
C GLY A 199 -35.92 12.98 1.30
N GLN A 200 -36.70 11.91 1.48
CA GLN A 200 -36.63 10.74 0.61
C GLN A 200 -37.35 10.98 -0.73
N GLY A 201 -36.71 10.56 -1.83
CA GLY A 201 -37.26 10.72 -3.17
C GLY A 201 -36.63 9.80 -4.21
N ILE A 202 -37.28 9.74 -5.37
CA ILE A 202 -36.86 8.99 -6.54
C ILE A 202 -36.76 9.97 -7.71
N LEU A 203 -35.61 9.98 -8.37
CA LEU A 203 -35.30 10.79 -9.53
C LEU A 203 -35.17 9.88 -10.76
N TYR A 204 -35.81 10.29 -11.86
CA TYR A 204 -35.88 9.57 -13.12
C TYR A 204 -35.22 10.36 -14.24
N ARG A 205 -34.75 9.65 -15.27
CA ARG A 205 -34.33 10.24 -16.55
C ARG A 205 -35.53 10.37 -17.50
N GLU A 206 -35.32 11.09 -18.60
CA GLU A 206 -36.33 11.32 -19.63
C GLU A 206 -36.80 10.02 -20.32
N ASP A 207 -35.96 8.97 -20.35
CA ASP A 207 -36.35 7.64 -20.84
C ASP A 207 -37.13 6.79 -19.82
N GLY A 208 -37.39 7.35 -18.63
CA GLY A 208 -38.06 6.68 -17.51
C GLY A 208 -37.17 5.77 -16.67
N SER A 209 -35.87 5.63 -16.98
CA SER A 209 -34.92 4.89 -16.15
C SER A 209 -34.68 5.61 -14.81
N LEU A 210 -34.43 4.82 -13.76
CA LEU A 210 -34.05 5.37 -12.46
C LEU A 210 -32.67 6.03 -12.56
N GLN A 211 -32.57 7.28 -12.10
CA GLN A 211 -31.31 7.98 -11.95
C GLN A 211 -30.79 7.85 -10.51
N TYR A 212 -31.66 8.07 -9.53
CA TYR A 212 -31.30 8.04 -8.12
C TYR A 212 -32.51 7.71 -7.24
N GLU A 213 -32.31 6.92 -6.19
CA GLU A 213 -33.28 6.67 -5.13
C GLU A 213 -32.60 6.88 -3.78
N GLY A 214 -33.09 7.80 -2.96
CA GLY A 214 -32.47 8.09 -1.67
C GLY A 214 -32.88 9.43 -1.08
N GLY A 215 -32.04 9.94 -0.18
CA GLY A 215 -32.26 11.21 0.49
C GLY A 215 -31.80 12.43 -0.33
N PHE A 216 -32.48 13.55 -0.10
CA PHE A 216 -32.18 14.85 -0.67
C PHE A 216 -32.14 15.92 0.41
N SER A 217 -31.25 16.89 0.25
CA SER A 217 -31.24 18.12 1.02
C SER A 217 -30.83 19.28 0.11
N ASP A 218 -31.63 20.35 0.09
CA ASP A 218 -31.41 21.50 -0.81
C ASP A 218 -31.17 21.08 -2.29
N GLY A 219 -31.95 20.10 -2.75
CA GLY A 219 -31.87 19.59 -4.12
C GLY A 219 -30.68 18.68 -4.43
N GLN A 220 -29.74 18.48 -3.50
CA GLN A 220 -28.57 17.61 -3.66
C GLN A 220 -28.81 16.25 -3.01
N TYR A 221 -28.09 15.21 -3.45
CA TYR A 221 -28.13 13.89 -2.81
C TYR A 221 -27.54 13.97 -1.41
N GLU A 222 -28.22 13.40 -0.41
CA GLU A 222 -27.84 13.46 0.99
C GLU A 222 -28.30 12.20 1.74
N GLY A 223 -27.46 11.67 2.63
CA GLY A 223 -27.73 10.44 3.37
C GLY A 223 -27.62 9.19 2.50
N GLU A 224 -28.24 8.10 2.93
CA GLU A 224 -28.19 6.82 2.18
C GLU A 224 -29.00 6.89 0.88
N GLY A 225 -28.45 6.33 -0.19
CA GLY A 225 -29.13 6.18 -1.47
C GLY A 225 -28.41 5.29 -2.46
N THR A 226 -29.07 5.07 -3.59
CA THR A 226 -28.55 4.32 -4.73
C THR A 226 -28.58 5.20 -5.98
N LEU A 227 -27.42 5.37 -6.60
CA LEU A 227 -27.25 5.99 -7.90
C LEU A 227 -27.25 4.91 -8.97
N TYR A 228 -28.00 5.11 -10.05
CA TYR A 228 -28.16 4.14 -11.13
C TYR A 228 -27.54 4.65 -12.43
N GLY A 229 -27.08 3.74 -13.29
CA GLY A 229 -26.63 3.98 -14.65
C GLY A 229 -27.79 4.09 -15.65
N GLY A 230 -27.48 4.39 -16.91
CA GLY A 230 -28.50 4.52 -17.97
C GLY A 230 -29.21 3.22 -18.32
N ASP A 231 -28.58 2.08 -18.06
CA ASP A 231 -29.16 0.74 -18.21
C ASP A 231 -29.97 0.27 -16.99
N GLY A 232 -30.07 1.11 -15.94
CA GLY A 232 -30.77 0.81 -14.70
C GLY A 232 -29.95 -0.01 -13.70
N SER A 233 -28.67 -0.27 -13.96
CA SER A 233 -27.78 -0.90 -12.97
C SER A 233 -27.35 0.07 -11.88
N ALA A 234 -27.04 -0.44 -10.68
CA ALA A 234 -26.47 0.41 -9.64
C ALA A 234 -25.04 0.80 -10.01
N LEU A 235 -24.74 2.10 -10.01
CA LEU A 235 -23.38 2.64 -10.11
C LEU A 235 -22.78 2.86 -8.72
N TYR A 236 -23.60 3.26 -7.75
CA TYR A 236 -23.17 3.44 -6.37
C TYR A 236 -24.31 3.16 -5.39
N GLU A 237 -24.00 2.48 -4.30
CA GLU A 237 -24.89 2.23 -3.16
C GLU A 237 -24.19 2.67 -1.88
N GLY A 238 -24.74 3.64 -1.16
CA GLY A 238 -24.17 4.09 0.11
C GLY A 238 -24.53 5.52 0.48
N GLY A 239 -23.71 6.12 1.33
CA GLY A 239 -23.95 7.48 1.82
C GLY A 239 -23.55 8.57 0.82
N PHE A 240 -24.27 9.69 0.89
CA PHE A 240 -24.03 10.92 0.16
C PHE A 240 -23.99 12.12 1.12
N SER A 241 -23.16 13.11 0.79
CA SER A 241 -23.22 14.43 1.41
C SER A 241 -22.91 15.51 0.38
N GLN A 242 -23.81 16.48 0.21
CA GLN A 242 -23.71 17.53 -0.82
C GLN A 242 -23.46 16.94 -2.22
N GLY A 243 -24.18 15.86 -2.56
CA GLY A 243 -24.06 15.19 -3.86
C GLY A 243 -22.82 14.32 -4.06
N LEU A 244 -21.87 14.30 -3.11
CA LEU A 244 -20.65 13.48 -3.18
C LEU A 244 -20.79 12.19 -2.36
N TYR A 245 -20.10 11.13 -2.77
CA TYR A 245 -20.04 9.88 -1.98
C TYR A 245 -19.38 10.14 -0.63
N GLN A 246 -20.00 9.64 0.44
CA GLN A 246 -19.57 9.87 1.82
C GLN A 246 -19.91 8.65 2.69
N GLY A 247 -19.00 8.29 3.60
CA GLY A 247 -19.21 7.15 4.50
C GLY A 247 -19.03 5.82 3.80
N GLU A 248 -19.65 4.76 4.31
CA GLU A 248 -19.53 3.42 3.71
C GLU A 248 -20.35 3.32 2.42
N GLY A 249 -19.78 2.69 1.40
CA GLY A 249 -20.47 2.49 0.13
C GLY A 249 -19.87 1.40 -0.75
N ARG A 250 -20.58 1.09 -1.83
CA ARG A 250 -20.16 0.19 -2.90
C ARG A 250 -20.24 0.93 -4.23
N LEU A 251 -19.15 0.90 -4.98
CA LEU A 251 -19.03 1.49 -6.31
C LEU A 251 -18.93 0.37 -7.34
N TYR A 252 -19.69 0.51 -8.42
CA TYR A 252 -19.79 -0.44 -9.51
C TYR A 252 -19.37 0.20 -10.83
N GLY A 253 -18.79 -0.60 -11.72
CA GLY A 253 -18.48 -0.20 -13.10
C GLY A 253 -19.71 -0.27 -13.99
N GLU A 254 -19.58 0.24 -15.23
CA GLU A 254 -20.64 0.15 -16.25
C GLU A 254 -20.97 -1.30 -16.64
N ASP A 255 -20.02 -2.22 -16.47
CA ASP A 255 -20.21 -3.66 -16.67
C ASP A 255 -20.81 -4.38 -15.44
N HIS A 256 -21.25 -3.61 -14.44
CA HIS A 256 -21.77 -4.08 -13.16
C HIS A 256 -20.74 -4.79 -12.27
N SER A 257 -19.45 -4.73 -12.63
CA SER A 257 -18.39 -5.24 -11.76
C SER A 257 -18.30 -4.38 -10.50
N LEU A 258 -18.21 -5.01 -9.33
CA LEU A 258 -17.89 -4.29 -8.10
C LEU A 258 -16.46 -3.77 -8.24
N LEU A 259 -16.27 -2.45 -8.17
CA LEU A 259 -14.96 -1.81 -8.28
C LEU A 259 -14.37 -1.54 -6.90
N TYR A 260 -15.19 -1.07 -5.97
CA TYR A 260 -14.75 -0.72 -4.62
C TYR A 260 -15.86 -0.94 -3.60
N ALA A 261 -15.48 -1.41 -2.42
CA ALA A 261 -16.35 -1.47 -1.25
C ALA A 261 -15.58 -1.00 -0.01
N GLY A 262 -16.09 0.03 0.67
CA GLY A 262 -15.45 0.62 1.85
C GLY A 262 -15.86 2.07 2.04
N GLY A 263 -15.04 2.83 2.76
CA GLY A 263 -15.31 4.23 3.07
C GLY A 263 -15.04 5.20 1.92
N PHE A 264 -15.78 6.30 1.92
CA PHE A 264 -15.67 7.45 1.03
C PHE A 264 -15.61 8.75 1.84
N ASP A 265 -14.78 9.69 1.43
CA ASP A 265 -14.78 11.06 1.91
C ASP A 265 -14.72 12.02 0.70
N LYS A 266 -15.76 12.85 0.53
CA LYS A 266 -15.88 13.79 -0.60
C LYS A 266 -15.68 13.15 -1.97
N GLY A 267 -16.23 11.95 -2.17
CA GLY A 267 -16.13 11.21 -3.43
C GLY A 267 -14.86 10.36 -3.60
N LEU A 268 -13.87 10.47 -2.71
CA LEU A 268 -12.62 9.71 -2.78
C LEU A 268 -12.63 8.53 -1.81
N TYR A 269 -11.96 7.42 -2.17
CA TYR A 269 -11.77 6.30 -1.26
C TYR A 269 -11.06 6.73 0.01
N SER A 270 -11.56 6.29 1.16
CA SER A 270 -11.11 6.70 2.48
C SER A 270 -11.37 5.60 3.51
N GLY A 271 -10.54 5.51 4.55
CA GLY A 271 -10.69 4.49 5.59
C GLY A 271 -10.41 3.09 5.06
N ASP A 272 -10.95 2.07 5.73
CA ASP A 272 -10.75 0.69 5.30
C ASP A 272 -11.64 0.34 4.09
N GLY A 273 -11.06 -0.32 3.10
CA GLY A 273 -11.77 -0.71 1.90
C GLY A 273 -11.14 -1.88 1.16
N ALA A 274 -11.85 -2.36 0.14
CA ALA A 274 -11.38 -3.35 -0.80
C ALA A 274 -11.62 -2.85 -2.23
N LEU A 275 -10.54 -2.82 -3.01
CA LEU A 275 -10.54 -2.53 -4.43
C LEU A 275 -10.52 -3.84 -5.22
N TYR A 276 -11.33 -3.88 -6.26
CA TYR A 276 -11.59 -5.07 -7.07
C TYR A 276 -11.19 -4.82 -8.53
N ARG A 277 -10.83 -5.88 -9.22
CA ARG A 277 -10.62 -5.91 -10.67
C ARG A 277 -11.93 -6.26 -11.39
N PRO A 278 -12.01 -6.03 -12.71
CA PRO A 278 -13.19 -6.42 -13.50
C PRO A 278 -13.55 -7.91 -13.43
N ASP A 279 -12.57 -8.79 -13.15
CA ASP A 279 -12.80 -10.23 -12.96
C ASP A 279 -13.33 -10.59 -11.55
N GLY A 280 -13.58 -9.59 -10.69
CA GLY A 280 -14.06 -9.75 -9.32
C GLY A 280 -12.98 -10.10 -8.30
N LYS A 281 -11.71 -10.25 -8.70
CA LYS A 281 -10.61 -10.49 -7.76
C LYS A 281 -10.17 -9.19 -7.10
N ILE A 282 -9.82 -9.29 -5.82
CA ILE A 282 -9.31 -8.15 -5.06
C ILE A 282 -7.93 -7.76 -5.63
N SER A 283 -7.73 -6.48 -5.91
CA SER A 283 -6.42 -5.89 -6.23
C SER A 283 -5.72 -5.34 -4.98
N TYR A 284 -6.50 -4.78 -4.05
CA TYR A 284 -6.01 -4.26 -2.79
C TYR A 284 -7.09 -4.33 -1.70
N ARG A 285 -6.68 -4.63 -0.48
CA ARG A 285 -7.51 -4.55 0.73
C ARG A 285 -6.71 -3.89 1.83
N GLY A 286 -7.24 -2.82 2.40
CA GLY A 286 -6.56 -2.07 3.46
C GLY A 286 -7.08 -0.65 3.57
N ALA A 287 -6.29 0.18 4.22
CA ALA A 287 -6.65 1.57 4.41
C ALA A 287 -6.36 2.43 3.16
N PHE A 288 -7.20 3.44 2.98
CA PHE A 288 -7.18 4.46 1.93
C PHE A 288 -7.21 5.86 2.53
N ALA A 289 -6.54 6.79 1.89
CA ALA A 289 -6.66 8.21 2.16
C ALA A 289 -6.63 8.99 0.85
N ALA A 290 -7.62 9.88 0.64
CA ALA A 290 -7.72 10.70 -0.58
C ALA A 290 -7.61 9.87 -1.89
N GLY A 291 -8.18 8.66 -1.91
CA GLY A 291 -8.21 7.79 -3.10
C GLY A 291 -6.98 6.90 -3.31
N VAL A 292 -5.93 7.02 -2.50
CA VAL A 292 -4.70 6.20 -2.62
C VAL A 292 -4.53 5.26 -1.43
N PHE A 293 -3.74 4.19 -1.62
CA PHE A 293 -3.41 3.25 -0.54
C PHE A 293 -2.58 3.97 0.53
N GLU A 294 -3.00 3.88 1.79
CA GLU A 294 -2.38 4.56 2.92
C GLU A 294 -2.52 3.69 4.17
N GLY A 295 -1.49 3.62 5.03
CA GLY A 295 -1.55 2.81 6.23
C GLY A 295 -1.40 1.31 5.93
N GLN A 296 -2.05 0.46 6.72
CA GLN A 296 -1.88 -1.00 6.58
C GLN A 296 -2.76 -1.57 5.47
N GLY A 297 -2.20 -2.48 4.66
CA GLY A 297 -2.95 -3.16 3.61
C GLY A 297 -2.23 -4.36 3.00
N THR A 298 -2.95 -5.04 2.11
CA THR A 298 -2.45 -6.12 1.27
C THR A 298 -2.80 -5.84 -0.18
N SER A 299 -1.81 -5.86 -1.06
CA SER A 299 -2.00 -5.84 -2.51
C SER A 299 -1.89 -7.26 -3.07
N TYR A 300 -2.61 -7.53 -4.16
CA TYR A 300 -2.70 -8.86 -4.77
C TYR A 300 -2.37 -8.81 -6.26
N ASP A 301 -1.92 -9.91 -6.86
CA ASP A 301 -1.73 -10.07 -8.30
C ASP A 301 -3.06 -10.40 -9.03
N SER A 302 -3.02 -10.55 -10.36
CA SER A 302 -4.20 -10.91 -11.18
C SER A 302 -4.71 -12.34 -10.93
N GLN A 303 -3.94 -13.20 -10.28
CA GLN A 303 -4.38 -14.52 -9.87
C GLN A 303 -5.06 -14.50 -8.50
N GLY A 304 -4.86 -13.43 -7.72
CA GLY A 304 -5.36 -13.27 -6.35
C GLY A 304 -4.33 -13.65 -5.29
N ASN A 305 -3.06 -13.88 -5.67
CA ASN A 305 -2.00 -14.12 -4.71
C ASN A 305 -1.52 -12.79 -4.11
N PRO A 306 -1.15 -12.74 -2.83
CA PRO A 306 -0.51 -11.57 -2.25
C PRO A 306 0.74 -11.17 -3.04
N LEU A 307 0.93 -9.87 -3.21
CA LEU A 307 2.17 -9.24 -3.73
C LEU A 307 2.93 -8.54 -2.60
N TYR A 308 2.19 -7.87 -1.72
CA TYR A 308 2.75 -7.19 -0.56
C TYR A 308 1.72 -7.10 0.56
N THR A 309 2.17 -7.24 1.80
CA THR A 309 1.38 -6.99 3.02
C THR A 309 2.19 -6.15 3.98
N GLY A 310 1.67 -5.00 4.38
CA GLY A 310 2.36 -4.11 5.31
C GLY A 310 1.85 -2.68 5.21
N ALA A 311 2.70 -1.73 5.61
CA ALA A 311 2.39 -0.32 5.50
C ALA A 311 2.58 0.21 4.07
N PHE A 312 1.72 1.15 3.70
CA PHE A 312 1.69 1.93 2.47
C PHE A 312 1.67 3.42 2.81
N ARG A 313 2.28 4.24 1.95
CA ARG A 313 2.18 5.70 1.99
C ARG A 313 2.08 6.19 0.56
N ALA A 314 1.06 6.99 0.26
CA ALA A 314 0.82 7.53 -1.09
C ALA A 314 0.82 6.45 -2.20
N GLY A 315 0.26 5.27 -1.92
CA GLY A 315 0.15 4.18 -2.90
C GLY A 315 1.36 3.24 -2.99
N VAL A 316 2.48 3.55 -2.33
CA VAL A 316 3.70 2.72 -2.38
C VAL A 316 3.98 2.00 -1.06
N PRO A 317 4.52 0.76 -1.07
CA PRO A 317 5.00 0.07 0.13
C PRO A 317 6.03 0.91 0.89
N GLU A 318 5.81 1.08 2.19
CA GLU A 318 6.63 1.98 3.02
C GLU A 318 6.56 1.56 4.50
N GLY A 319 7.70 1.49 5.18
CA GLY A 319 7.79 0.96 6.54
C GLY A 319 7.84 -0.57 6.57
N SER A 320 7.43 -1.20 7.68
CA SER A 320 7.53 -2.66 7.81
C SER A 320 6.50 -3.38 6.93
N GLY A 321 6.95 -4.43 6.24
CA GLY A 321 6.09 -5.25 5.39
C GLY A 321 6.71 -6.57 4.95
N ARG A 322 5.93 -7.30 4.14
CA ARG A 322 6.26 -8.59 3.55
C ARG A 322 5.95 -8.55 2.06
N ALA A 323 6.94 -8.88 1.24
CA ALA A 323 6.80 -8.99 -0.20
C ALA A 323 6.68 -10.46 -0.62
N TYR A 324 5.88 -10.70 -1.65
CA TYR A 324 5.53 -12.04 -2.12
C TYR A 324 5.70 -12.14 -3.63
N GLN A 325 6.12 -13.31 -4.10
CA GLN A 325 6.19 -13.66 -5.51
C GLN A 325 5.44 -14.97 -5.74
N HIS A 326 4.44 -14.97 -6.62
CA HIS A 326 3.54 -16.11 -6.82
C HIS A 326 2.91 -16.65 -5.52
N GLY A 327 2.71 -15.78 -4.53
CA GLY A 327 2.17 -16.13 -3.21
C GLY A 327 3.20 -16.64 -2.18
N ASN A 328 4.45 -16.87 -2.59
CA ASN A 328 5.53 -17.25 -1.67
C ASN A 328 6.20 -16.00 -1.11
N LEU A 329 6.47 -15.98 0.20
CA LEU A 329 7.24 -14.91 0.84
C LEU A 329 8.64 -14.87 0.21
N VAL A 330 9.09 -13.70 -0.24
CA VAL A 330 10.45 -13.49 -0.78
C VAL A 330 11.27 -12.55 0.08
N ALA A 331 10.63 -11.58 0.73
CA ALA A 331 11.30 -10.66 1.63
C ALA A 331 10.36 -10.17 2.76
N GLU A 332 10.91 -10.00 3.95
CA GLU A 332 10.28 -9.34 5.09
C GLU A 332 11.27 -8.35 5.70
N GLY A 333 10.84 -7.10 5.92
CA GLY A 333 11.72 -6.04 6.39
C GLY A 333 11.09 -4.66 6.31
N ALA A 334 11.91 -3.62 6.42
CA ALA A 334 11.50 -2.25 6.17
C ALA A 334 11.56 -1.94 4.67
N PHE A 335 10.60 -1.16 4.16
CA PHE A 335 10.50 -0.71 2.78
C PHE A 335 10.54 0.82 2.71
N VAL A 336 11.25 1.36 1.72
CA VAL A 336 11.28 2.80 1.40
C VAL A 336 11.12 2.92 -0.11
N ASP A 337 10.18 3.77 -0.55
CA ASP A 337 9.87 3.98 -1.98
C ASP A 337 9.57 2.66 -2.73
N GLY A 338 8.90 1.72 -2.06
CA GLY A 338 8.54 0.41 -2.63
C GLY A 338 9.67 -0.61 -2.69
N GLN A 339 10.88 -0.27 -2.25
CA GLN A 339 12.04 -1.17 -2.25
C GLN A 339 12.42 -1.58 -0.82
N LEU A 340 13.03 -2.76 -0.67
CA LEU A 340 13.54 -3.22 0.62
C LEU A 340 14.66 -2.25 1.08
N ALA A 341 14.42 -1.58 2.19
CA ALA A 341 15.33 -0.61 2.76
C ALA A 341 16.53 -1.29 3.43
N GLU A 342 17.59 -0.51 3.66
CA GLU A 342 18.73 -0.99 4.44
C GLU A 342 18.30 -1.27 5.90
N GLY A 343 18.87 -2.32 6.49
CA GLY A 343 18.55 -2.72 7.86
C GLY A 343 18.41 -4.24 7.98
N THR A 344 17.63 -4.71 8.95
CA THR A 344 17.41 -6.14 9.14
C THR A 344 16.25 -6.63 8.26
N ALA A 345 16.49 -7.73 7.55
CA ALA A 345 15.49 -8.39 6.72
C ALA A 345 15.58 -9.93 6.82
N VAL A 346 14.49 -10.57 6.44
CA VAL A 346 14.41 -12.01 6.15
C VAL A 346 14.19 -12.16 4.65
N LEU A 347 15.01 -12.98 4.00
CA LEU A 347 14.94 -13.25 2.57
C LEU A 347 14.71 -14.74 2.34
N CYS A 348 13.86 -15.04 1.37
CA CYS A 348 13.49 -16.39 0.98
C CYS A 348 13.68 -16.62 -0.53
N ASP A 349 13.77 -17.88 -0.95
CA ASP A 349 13.80 -18.24 -2.36
C ASP A 349 12.40 -18.16 -3.01
N GLU A 350 12.32 -18.40 -4.32
CA GLU A 350 11.04 -18.38 -5.06
C GLU A 350 10.03 -19.43 -4.58
N ALA A 351 10.48 -20.47 -3.88
CA ALA A 351 9.63 -21.50 -3.28
C ALA A 351 9.23 -21.14 -1.82
N GLY A 352 9.71 -20.02 -1.29
CA GLY A 352 9.44 -19.56 0.08
C GLY A 352 10.33 -20.17 1.15
N ASN A 353 11.42 -20.86 0.78
CA ASN A 353 12.39 -21.39 1.74
C ASN A 353 13.31 -20.27 2.22
N LEU A 354 13.59 -20.26 3.53
CA LEU A 354 14.51 -19.30 4.14
C LEU A 354 15.91 -19.38 3.50
N LEU A 355 16.37 -18.25 2.96
CA LEU A 355 17.73 -18.08 2.43
C LEU A 355 18.60 -17.31 3.40
N TYR A 356 18.10 -16.22 3.98
CA TYR A 356 18.93 -15.32 4.78
C TYR A 356 18.10 -14.59 5.84
N GLU A 357 18.72 -14.37 6.99
CA GLU A 357 18.21 -13.46 8.02
C GLU A 357 19.36 -12.59 8.53
N GLY A 358 19.20 -11.27 8.53
CA GLY A 358 20.27 -10.37 8.96
C GLY A 358 20.23 -9.02 8.30
N GLY A 359 21.36 -8.32 8.34
CA GLY A 359 21.50 -7.02 7.70
C GLY A 359 21.46 -7.13 6.17
N VAL A 360 20.85 -6.15 5.52
CA VAL A 360 20.82 -5.96 4.08
C VAL A 360 21.11 -4.50 3.75
N SER A 361 21.80 -4.26 2.64
CA SER A 361 21.94 -2.95 2.02
C SER A 361 21.76 -3.13 0.52
N GLY A 362 20.95 -2.27 -0.12
CA GLY A 362 20.65 -2.38 -1.56
C GLY A 362 20.12 -3.75 -2.02
N GLY A 363 19.44 -4.50 -1.15
CA GLY A 363 18.93 -5.84 -1.45
C GLY A 363 19.96 -6.97 -1.42
N ILE A 364 21.23 -6.69 -1.06
CA ILE A 364 22.30 -7.68 -0.89
C ILE A 364 22.67 -7.86 0.59
N TYR A 365 23.24 -9.02 0.94
CA TYR A 365 23.63 -9.33 2.31
C TYR A 365 24.70 -8.35 2.80
N ASN A 366 24.48 -7.73 3.97
CA ASN A 366 25.42 -6.76 4.53
C ASN A 366 25.36 -6.74 6.06
N GLY A 367 26.48 -6.51 6.75
CA GLY A 367 26.53 -6.56 8.21
C GLY A 367 26.32 -7.98 8.73
N ARG A 368 25.76 -8.13 9.94
CA ARG A 368 25.63 -9.46 10.57
C ARG A 368 24.40 -10.20 10.07
N GLY A 369 24.57 -11.49 9.78
CA GLY A 369 23.45 -12.36 9.40
C GLY A 369 23.76 -13.84 9.44
N THR A 370 22.75 -14.63 9.09
CA THR A 370 22.81 -16.07 8.92
C THR A 370 22.31 -16.42 7.53
N LEU A 371 23.13 -17.12 6.75
CA LEU A 371 22.79 -17.66 5.43
C LEU A 371 22.45 -19.14 5.54
N TYR A 372 21.41 -19.56 4.83
CA TYR A 372 20.85 -20.89 4.81
C TYR A 372 20.96 -21.50 3.41
N ARG A 373 21.12 -22.82 3.33
CA ARG A 373 21.12 -23.60 2.09
C ARG A 373 20.41 -24.93 2.33
N GLY A 374 19.33 -25.20 1.61
CA GLY A 374 18.53 -26.41 1.80
C GLY A 374 17.93 -26.52 3.21
N GLY A 375 17.64 -25.39 3.85
CA GLY A 375 17.14 -25.31 5.23
C GLY A 375 18.21 -25.49 6.32
N ALA A 376 19.44 -25.89 5.97
CA ALA A 376 20.56 -25.94 6.90
C ALA A 376 21.30 -24.60 6.94
N ARG A 377 21.84 -24.25 8.10
CA ARG A 377 22.72 -23.08 8.24
C ARG A 377 23.99 -23.35 7.44
N LEU A 378 24.34 -22.44 6.54
CA LEU A 378 25.57 -22.47 5.75
C LEU A 378 26.64 -21.59 6.40
N TYR A 379 26.27 -20.35 6.76
CA TYR A 379 27.19 -19.38 7.31
C TYR A 379 26.50 -18.49 8.35
N GLN A 380 27.24 -18.10 9.38
CA GLN A 380 26.80 -17.12 10.38
C GLN A 380 27.97 -16.20 10.72
N GLY A 381 27.84 -14.91 10.44
CA GLY A 381 28.94 -13.97 10.60
C GLY A 381 28.64 -12.61 9.99
N GLU A 382 29.68 -11.88 9.64
CA GLU A 382 29.60 -10.59 8.98
C GLU A 382 29.62 -10.74 7.45
N PHE A 383 28.93 -9.84 6.77
CA PHE A 383 28.80 -9.78 5.32
C PHE A 383 29.18 -8.39 4.82
N ALA A 384 29.88 -8.34 3.69
CA ALA A 384 30.12 -7.13 2.93
C ALA A 384 29.86 -7.42 1.45
N ASP A 385 29.00 -6.62 0.82
CA ASP A 385 28.63 -6.76 -0.60
C ASP A 385 28.22 -8.18 -1.01
N GLY A 386 27.49 -8.89 -0.13
CA GLY A 386 27.03 -10.26 -0.37
C GLY A 386 28.05 -11.36 -0.07
N LEU A 387 29.30 -11.02 0.26
CA LEU A 387 30.38 -11.95 0.56
C LEU A 387 30.60 -12.09 2.08
N PHE A 388 31.19 -13.21 2.50
CA PHE A 388 31.60 -13.40 3.90
C PHE A 388 32.77 -12.47 4.22
N GLU A 389 32.66 -11.74 5.32
CA GLU A 389 33.66 -10.76 5.77
C GLU A 389 33.80 -10.85 7.29
N GLY A 390 34.94 -10.43 7.84
CA GLY A 390 35.13 -10.36 9.29
C GLY A 390 35.03 -11.73 9.97
N GLU A 391 34.58 -11.76 11.23
CA GLU A 391 34.48 -13.01 12.00
C GLU A 391 33.20 -13.80 11.66
N GLY A 392 33.34 -15.10 11.41
CA GLY A 392 32.22 -15.95 11.05
C GLY A 392 32.38 -17.44 11.38
N LYS A 393 31.31 -18.18 11.15
CA LYS A 393 31.21 -19.65 11.29
C LYS A 393 30.63 -20.22 10.01
N LEU A 394 31.33 -21.19 9.43
CA LEU A 394 30.93 -21.91 8.23
C LEU A 394 30.57 -23.35 8.60
N TYR A 395 29.49 -23.84 7.99
CA TYR A 395 28.90 -25.14 8.28
C TYR A 395 28.79 -26.00 7.02
N SER A 396 28.86 -27.32 7.19
CA SER A 396 28.59 -28.30 6.13
C SER A 396 27.08 -28.35 5.80
N PRO A 397 26.67 -28.97 4.68
CA PRO A 397 25.25 -29.22 4.38
C PRO A 397 24.50 -29.99 5.48
N GLU A 398 25.20 -30.80 6.26
CA GLU A 398 24.67 -31.55 7.41
C GLU A 398 24.60 -30.72 8.70
N GLY A 399 25.02 -29.45 8.66
CA GLY A 399 25.02 -28.53 9.79
C GLY A 399 26.22 -28.67 10.73
N ILE A 400 27.30 -29.33 10.30
CA ILE A 400 28.51 -29.53 11.10
C ILE A 400 29.41 -28.30 10.94
N LEU A 401 29.92 -27.74 12.03
CA LEU A 401 30.85 -26.62 11.98
C LEU A 401 32.17 -27.08 11.34
N ILE A 402 32.55 -26.47 10.21
CA ILE A 402 33.78 -26.82 9.47
C ILE A 402 34.86 -25.74 9.57
N TYR A 403 34.47 -24.50 9.85
CA TYR A 403 35.41 -23.41 10.09
C TYR A 403 34.81 -22.34 11.02
N GLN A 404 35.66 -21.76 11.87
CA GLN A 404 35.33 -20.58 12.67
C GLN A 404 36.55 -19.66 12.72
N GLY A 405 36.38 -18.41 12.30
CA GLY A 405 37.45 -17.40 12.30
C GLY A 405 37.17 -16.27 11.33
N GLY A 406 38.24 -15.59 10.92
CA GLY A 406 38.15 -14.48 9.98
C GLY A 406 37.88 -14.91 8.54
N PHE A 407 37.22 -14.01 7.80
CA PHE A 407 36.91 -14.06 6.38
C PHE A 407 37.25 -12.72 5.73
N LYS A 408 37.68 -12.77 4.48
CA LYS A 408 37.87 -11.59 3.64
C LYS A 408 37.46 -11.94 2.21
N GLU A 409 36.56 -11.16 1.61
CA GLU A 409 36.06 -11.40 0.25
C GLU A 409 35.56 -12.85 0.02
N GLY A 410 34.93 -13.44 1.04
CA GLY A 410 34.36 -14.79 0.97
C GLY A 410 35.32 -15.95 1.26
N VAL A 411 36.61 -15.71 1.49
CA VAL A 411 37.61 -16.75 1.78
C VAL A 411 38.18 -16.65 3.19
N GLU A 412 38.65 -17.75 3.76
CA GLU A 412 39.22 -17.79 5.10
C GLU A 412 40.49 -16.92 5.18
N SER A 413 40.56 -16.05 6.19
CA SER A 413 41.66 -15.10 6.39
C SER A 413 41.84 -14.75 7.87
N GLY A 414 43.08 -14.45 8.27
CA GLY A 414 43.39 -14.13 9.66
C GLY A 414 43.37 -15.37 10.54
N THR A 415 43.07 -15.23 11.82
CA THR A 415 43.07 -16.36 12.76
C THR A 415 41.79 -17.18 12.64
N GLY A 416 41.91 -18.51 12.65
CA GLY A 416 40.76 -19.40 12.58
C GLY A 416 41.02 -20.82 13.07
N LYS A 417 39.92 -21.56 13.22
CA LYS A 417 39.88 -22.98 13.56
C LYS A 417 39.16 -23.74 12.46
N GLN A 418 39.78 -24.79 11.95
CA GLN A 418 39.20 -25.69 10.95
C GLN A 418 38.88 -27.04 11.58
N PHE A 419 37.79 -27.64 11.13
CA PHE A 419 37.28 -28.91 11.64
C PHE A 419 37.04 -29.88 10.47
N ASP A 420 37.10 -31.18 10.76
CA ASP A 420 36.74 -32.22 9.79
C ASP A 420 35.21 -32.42 9.69
N ALA A 421 34.79 -33.35 8.83
CA ALA A 421 33.39 -33.71 8.65
C ALA A 421 32.72 -34.32 9.90
N GLY A 422 33.48 -34.67 10.94
CA GLY A 422 32.96 -35.09 12.24
C GLY A 422 32.92 -33.97 13.27
N GLY A 423 33.33 -32.75 12.90
CA GLY A 423 33.46 -31.61 13.82
C GLY A 423 34.70 -31.69 14.72
N VAL A 424 35.69 -32.51 14.37
CA VAL A 424 36.95 -32.62 15.13
C VAL A 424 37.94 -31.59 14.61
N LEU A 425 38.58 -30.85 15.53
CA LEU A 425 39.58 -29.83 15.20
C LEU A 425 40.73 -30.46 14.39
N THR A 426 41.01 -29.88 13.23
CA THR A 426 42.12 -30.27 12.33
C THR A 426 43.19 -29.20 12.24
N TYR A 427 42.85 -27.93 12.40
CA TYR A 427 43.82 -26.84 12.39
C TYR A 427 43.39 -25.67 13.28
N ASP A 428 44.34 -25.05 13.97
CA ASP A 428 44.17 -23.85 14.80
C ASP A 428 45.34 -22.89 14.54
N GLY A 429 45.10 -21.81 13.79
CA GLY A 429 46.18 -20.94 13.33
C GLY A 429 45.72 -19.84 12.37
N GLU A 430 46.68 -19.25 11.67
CA GLU A 430 46.42 -18.20 10.70
C GLU A 430 46.10 -18.77 9.30
N PHE A 431 45.33 -18.00 8.53
CA PHE A 431 44.87 -18.28 7.17
C PHE A 431 45.12 -17.07 6.27
N LEU A 432 45.48 -17.34 5.01
CA LEU A 432 45.59 -16.33 3.97
C LEU A 432 45.07 -16.92 2.65
N GLY A 433 43.96 -16.38 2.13
CA GLY A 433 43.36 -16.85 0.89
C GLY A 433 42.91 -18.31 0.97
N GLY A 434 42.36 -18.74 2.11
CA GLY A 434 41.94 -20.12 2.35
C GLY A 434 43.06 -21.10 2.70
N ALA A 435 44.34 -20.74 2.54
CA ALA A 435 45.47 -21.59 2.86
C ALA A 435 45.99 -21.35 4.29
N HIS A 436 46.51 -22.39 4.94
CA HIS A 436 47.24 -22.25 6.21
C HIS A 436 48.44 -21.32 6.01
N HIS A 437 48.57 -20.33 6.89
CA HIS A 437 49.61 -19.31 6.84
C HIS A 437 50.06 -18.93 8.27
N GLY A 438 51.11 -18.12 8.40
CA GLY A 438 51.55 -17.57 9.68
C GLY A 438 51.89 -18.67 10.69
N ARG A 439 51.47 -18.53 11.95
CA ARG A 439 51.64 -19.57 12.96
C ARG A 439 50.39 -20.43 13.09
N GLY A 440 50.57 -21.75 13.18
CA GLY A 440 49.43 -22.67 13.31
C GLY A 440 49.77 -24.06 13.86
N ARG A 441 48.74 -24.71 14.37
CA ARG A 441 48.78 -26.08 14.91
C ARG A 441 47.90 -27.00 14.07
N LEU A 442 48.48 -28.09 13.58
CA LEU A 442 47.78 -29.12 12.82
C LEU A 442 47.48 -30.32 13.71
N TYR A 443 46.26 -30.84 13.59
CA TYR A 443 45.76 -31.98 14.35
C TYR A 443 45.24 -33.08 13.41
N GLN A 444 45.38 -34.32 13.82
CA GLN A 444 44.75 -35.47 13.18
C GLN A 444 44.12 -36.36 14.25
N LYS A 445 42.80 -36.59 14.16
CA LYS A 445 42.03 -37.35 15.17
C LYS A 445 42.27 -36.83 16.61
N GLY A 446 42.42 -35.52 16.75
CA GLY A 446 42.68 -34.84 18.03
C GLY A 446 44.14 -34.86 18.51
N LEU A 447 45.06 -35.51 17.79
CA LEU A 447 46.49 -35.53 18.12
C LEU A 447 47.23 -34.42 17.37
N LEU A 448 48.06 -33.67 18.08
CA LEU A 448 48.91 -32.63 17.49
C LEU A 448 49.97 -33.29 16.59
N LEU A 449 50.00 -32.93 15.31
CA LEU A 449 50.99 -33.39 14.35
C LEU A 449 52.06 -32.34 14.05
N TYR A 450 51.71 -31.05 14.16
CA TYR A 450 52.62 -29.95 13.88
C TYR A 450 52.26 -28.69 14.67
N ASP A 451 53.25 -28.00 15.23
CA ASP A 451 53.13 -26.65 15.81
C ASP A 451 54.28 -25.80 15.25
N GLY A 452 53.99 -24.85 14.36
CA GLY A 452 55.02 -24.09 13.68
C GLY A 452 54.50 -23.07 12.67
N GLN A 453 55.39 -22.63 11.78
CA GLN A 453 55.09 -21.64 10.77
C GLN A 453 54.57 -22.29 9.46
N TRP A 454 53.73 -21.56 8.74
CA TRP A 454 53.05 -22.00 7.53
C TRP A 454 53.17 -20.95 6.43
N GLU A 455 53.35 -21.41 5.20
CA GLU A 455 53.38 -20.57 4.01
C GLU A 455 52.65 -21.26 2.86
N GLN A 456 51.55 -20.67 2.40
CA GLN A 456 50.74 -21.19 1.29
C GLN A 456 50.34 -22.66 1.48
N GLY A 457 49.86 -23.01 2.69
CA GLY A 457 49.39 -24.36 3.02
C GLY A 457 50.50 -25.38 3.29
N ARG A 458 51.77 -24.97 3.30
CA ARG A 458 52.92 -25.84 3.54
C ARG A 458 53.68 -25.44 4.79
N ARG A 459 54.26 -26.42 5.49
CA ARG A 459 55.11 -26.16 6.67
C ARG A 459 56.35 -25.39 6.22
N SER A 460 56.64 -24.29 6.91
CA SER A 460 57.74 -23.39 6.62
C SER A 460 58.35 -22.88 7.94
N GLY A 461 59.52 -22.26 7.89
CA GLY A 461 60.15 -21.63 9.05
C GLY A 461 60.31 -22.54 10.28
N GLN A 462 60.24 -22.00 11.49
CA GLN A 462 60.45 -22.79 12.72
C GLN A 462 59.21 -23.61 13.10
N GLY A 463 59.40 -24.87 13.50
CA GLY A 463 58.29 -25.71 13.98
C GLY A 463 58.72 -27.01 14.68
N LYS A 464 57.71 -27.69 15.23
CA LYS A 464 57.81 -29.02 15.84
C LYS A 464 56.86 -29.99 15.13
N ALA A 465 57.34 -31.16 14.76
CA ALA A 465 56.53 -32.23 14.17
C ALA A 465 56.45 -33.44 15.10
N PHE A 466 55.28 -34.08 15.13
CA PHE A 466 54.96 -35.19 16.02
C PHE A 466 54.41 -36.39 15.25
N ASP A 467 54.53 -37.58 15.82
CA ASP A 467 53.97 -38.82 15.27
C ASP A 467 52.46 -38.98 15.59
N GLN A 468 51.88 -40.11 15.17
CA GLN A 468 50.47 -40.45 15.43
C GLN A 468 50.20 -40.89 16.88
N GLN A 469 51.19 -40.79 17.76
CA GLN A 469 51.12 -41.07 19.20
C GLN A 469 51.40 -39.80 20.01
N GLY A 470 51.71 -38.68 19.35
CA GLY A 470 52.04 -37.40 19.97
C GLY A 470 53.51 -37.29 20.43
N LYS A 471 54.40 -38.18 19.98
CA LYS A 471 55.84 -38.12 20.25
C LYS A 471 56.53 -37.15 19.30
N LEU A 472 57.46 -36.34 19.83
CA LEU A 472 58.23 -35.39 19.04
C LEU A 472 59.17 -36.16 18.09
N ILE A 473 59.04 -35.93 16.78
CA ILE A 473 59.96 -36.49 15.78
C ILE A 473 61.00 -35.45 15.39
N TYR A 474 60.62 -34.18 15.26
CA TYR A 474 61.51 -33.14 14.76
C TYR A 474 61.22 -31.78 15.38
N GLU A 475 62.26 -31.02 15.69
CA GLU A 475 62.21 -29.61 16.10
C GLU A 475 63.28 -28.83 15.34
N GLY A 476 62.88 -27.87 14.51
CA GLY A 476 63.82 -27.11 13.68
C GLY A 476 63.15 -26.36 12.55
N SER A 477 63.93 -26.00 11.53
CA SER A 477 63.41 -25.24 10.40
C SER A 477 62.78 -26.14 9.33
N PHE A 478 61.76 -25.64 8.64
CA PHE A 478 61.03 -26.29 7.56
C PHE A 478 61.06 -25.40 6.31
N TYR A 479 61.08 -26.02 5.14
CA TYR A 479 60.89 -25.35 3.86
C TYR A 479 60.10 -26.26 2.93
N GLN A 480 58.93 -25.79 2.51
CA GLN A 480 58.00 -26.56 1.66
C GLN A 480 57.81 -28.01 2.15
N ASP A 481 57.40 -28.16 3.41
CA ASP A 481 57.13 -29.45 4.07
C ASP A 481 58.34 -30.32 4.41
N GLN A 482 59.56 -29.92 4.02
CA GLN A 482 60.78 -30.68 4.27
C GLN A 482 61.60 -30.07 5.40
N TYR A 483 62.33 -30.91 6.14
CA TYR A 483 63.31 -30.42 7.11
C TYR A 483 64.39 -29.62 6.40
N SER A 484 64.74 -28.45 6.95
CA SER A 484 65.71 -27.53 6.39
C SER A 484 66.44 -26.76 7.49
N GLY A 485 67.63 -26.24 7.19
CA GLY A 485 68.41 -25.45 8.15
C GLY A 485 68.69 -26.22 9.44
N ALA A 486 68.93 -25.51 10.55
CA ALA A 486 69.20 -26.15 11.82
C ALA A 486 67.96 -26.87 12.38
N GLY A 487 68.15 -28.07 12.92
CA GLY A 487 67.11 -28.86 13.56
C GLY A 487 67.63 -30.06 14.38
N LYS A 488 66.70 -30.68 15.09
CA LYS A 488 66.88 -31.88 15.92
C LYS A 488 65.87 -32.93 15.51
N LEU A 489 66.34 -34.15 15.20
CA LEU A 489 65.53 -35.31 14.86
C LEU A 489 65.58 -36.32 16.01
N TYR A 490 64.45 -36.91 16.36
CA TYR A 490 64.28 -37.82 17.49
C TYR A 490 63.69 -39.15 17.03
N ASP A 491 64.05 -40.23 17.73
CA ASP A 491 63.39 -41.53 17.62
C ASP A 491 62.07 -41.50 18.43
N PRO A 492 60.91 -41.65 17.78
CA PRO A 492 59.61 -41.62 18.48
C PRO A 492 59.42 -42.79 19.45
N LEU A 493 60.15 -43.89 19.32
CA LEU A 493 60.00 -45.07 20.19
C LEU A 493 60.59 -44.84 21.59
N ASN A 494 61.74 -44.18 21.65
CA ASN A 494 62.55 -44.07 22.87
C ASN A 494 62.92 -42.64 23.26
N ASP A 495 62.43 -41.62 22.54
CA ASP A 495 62.72 -40.19 22.73
C ASP A 495 64.23 -39.85 22.62
N ILE A 496 65.00 -40.67 21.88
CA ILE A 496 66.44 -40.50 21.71
C ILE A 496 66.71 -39.50 20.59
N LEU A 497 67.59 -38.52 20.83
CA LEU A 497 68.07 -37.61 19.79
C LEU A 497 68.88 -38.41 18.77
N LEU A 498 68.39 -38.51 17.53
CA LEU A 498 69.05 -39.20 16.43
C LEU A 498 70.03 -38.27 15.70
N TYR A 499 69.65 -37.02 15.49
CA TYR A 499 70.49 -36.06 14.77
C TYR A 499 70.27 -34.63 15.25
N GLU A 500 71.34 -33.86 15.41
CA GLU A 500 71.31 -32.42 15.65
C GLU A 500 72.29 -31.74 14.69
N GLY A 501 71.77 -30.92 13.78
CA GLY A 501 72.58 -30.32 12.73
C GLY A 501 71.75 -29.62 11.67
N ASN A 502 72.37 -29.37 10.52
CA ASN A 502 71.71 -28.73 9.39
C ASN A 502 71.03 -29.76 8.46
N PHE A 503 69.91 -29.36 7.88
CA PHE A 503 69.14 -30.16 6.93
C PHE A 503 69.00 -29.43 5.59
N ARG A 504 68.99 -30.19 4.50
CA ARG A 504 68.60 -29.72 3.17
C ARG A 504 67.70 -30.75 2.52
N ASN A 505 66.49 -30.35 2.17
CA ASN A 505 65.48 -31.20 1.54
C ASN A 505 65.21 -32.50 2.34
N GLY A 506 65.15 -32.41 3.67
CA GLY A 506 64.93 -33.56 4.55
C GLY A 506 66.17 -34.42 4.85
N LEU A 507 67.31 -34.17 4.20
CA LEU A 507 68.54 -34.92 4.38
C LEU A 507 69.53 -34.15 5.27
N TYR A 508 70.39 -34.87 5.99
CA TYR A 508 71.50 -34.28 6.76
C TYR A 508 72.45 -33.55 5.79
N ASP A 509 72.79 -32.31 6.09
CA ASP A 509 73.59 -31.47 5.20
C ASP A 509 74.33 -30.40 5.99
N GLY A 510 75.61 -30.13 5.71
CA GLY A 510 76.44 -29.24 6.51
C GLY A 510 76.84 -29.85 7.86
N GLN A 511 77.19 -29.02 8.84
CA GLN A 511 77.68 -29.46 10.15
C GLN A 511 76.56 -30.12 10.99
N GLY A 512 76.86 -31.26 11.63
CA GLY A 512 75.93 -31.95 12.51
C GLY A 512 76.51 -33.07 13.37
N ARG A 513 75.69 -33.59 14.27
CA ARG A 513 75.95 -34.72 15.18
C ARG A 513 74.88 -35.78 14.97
N LEU A 514 75.29 -37.00 14.64
CA LEU A 514 74.44 -38.18 14.48
C LEU A 514 74.68 -39.14 15.65
N TYR A 515 73.62 -39.69 16.23
CA TYR A 515 73.67 -40.59 17.37
C TYR A 515 73.04 -41.94 16.99
N ALA A 516 73.51 -43.00 17.65
CA ALA A 516 72.91 -44.32 17.57
C ALA A 516 71.60 -44.40 18.37
N ASP A 517 70.84 -45.47 18.15
CA ASP A 517 69.57 -45.77 18.83
C ASP A 517 69.68 -46.00 20.34
N ASN A 518 70.90 -46.04 20.87
CA ASN A 518 71.22 -46.11 22.31
C ASN A 518 71.69 -44.76 22.88
N GLY A 519 71.72 -43.70 22.05
CA GLY A 519 72.15 -42.36 22.42
C GLY A 519 73.67 -42.10 22.38
N ILE A 520 74.49 -43.09 21.98
CA ILE A 520 75.92 -42.91 21.77
C ILE A 520 76.16 -42.09 20.49
N LEU A 521 77.01 -41.06 20.56
CA LEU A 521 77.41 -40.28 19.38
C LEU A 521 78.05 -41.22 18.35
N LEU A 522 77.53 -41.24 17.12
CA LEU A 522 78.01 -42.07 16.02
C LEU A 522 78.97 -41.26 15.13
N TYR A 523 78.63 -40.01 14.84
CA TYR A 523 79.42 -39.13 13.97
C TYR A 523 79.22 -37.66 14.32
N GLU A 524 80.28 -36.86 14.31
CA GLU A 524 80.24 -35.39 14.38
C GLU A 524 81.11 -34.82 13.26
N GLY A 525 80.54 -34.00 12.37
CA GLY A 525 81.25 -33.47 11.22
C GLY A 525 80.33 -32.92 10.12
N GLU A 526 80.86 -32.81 8.90
CA GLU A 526 80.11 -32.35 7.74
C GLU A 526 79.29 -33.48 7.08
N PHE A 527 78.10 -33.13 6.62
CA PHE A 527 77.23 -33.99 5.83
C PHE A 527 76.98 -33.37 4.46
N LEU A 528 76.78 -34.20 3.45
CA LEU A 528 76.30 -33.76 2.14
C LEU A 528 75.25 -34.74 1.63
N LEU A 529 74.00 -34.28 1.57
CA LEU A 529 72.85 -35.10 1.12
C LEU A 529 72.71 -36.44 1.87
N GLY A 530 72.92 -36.41 3.19
CA GLY A 530 72.77 -37.56 4.09
C GLY A 530 74.05 -38.36 4.36
N ALA A 531 75.09 -38.20 3.54
CA ALA A 531 76.36 -38.93 3.69
C ALA A 531 77.39 -38.14 4.49
N TYR A 532 78.27 -38.84 5.23
CA TYR A 532 79.45 -38.23 5.84
C TYR A 532 80.34 -37.64 4.74
N ASN A 533 80.73 -36.39 4.91
CA ASN A 533 81.52 -35.65 3.95
C ASN A 533 82.46 -34.67 4.69
N GLY A 534 83.50 -34.15 4.05
CA GLY A 534 84.35 -33.15 4.70
C GLY A 534 85.04 -33.68 5.96
N THR A 535 85.39 -32.79 6.88
CA THR A 535 86.07 -33.19 8.13
C THR A 535 85.07 -33.67 9.18
N GLY A 536 85.36 -34.79 9.85
CA GLY A 536 84.56 -35.28 10.97
C GLY A 536 85.20 -36.42 11.75
N THR A 537 84.55 -36.79 12.85
CA THR A 537 84.95 -37.86 13.76
C THR A 537 83.85 -38.92 13.84
N LEU A 538 84.20 -40.18 13.57
CA LEU A 538 83.36 -41.36 13.67
C LEU A 538 83.65 -42.12 14.96
N TYR A 539 82.61 -42.63 15.63
CA TYR A 539 82.69 -43.29 16.92
C TYR A 539 82.07 -44.70 16.88
N ASP A 540 82.52 -45.60 17.75
CA ASP A 540 82.00 -46.96 17.89
C ASP A 540 80.65 -46.93 18.62
N PRO A 541 79.56 -47.45 18.01
CA PRO A 541 78.21 -47.38 18.57
C PRO A 541 78.03 -48.19 19.87
N SER A 542 78.99 -49.03 20.27
CA SER A 542 78.91 -49.88 21.46
C SER A 542 79.54 -49.25 22.71
N ASN A 543 80.58 -48.43 22.52
CA ASN A 543 81.40 -47.91 23.63
C ASN A 543 81.77 -46.42 23.49
N GLY A 544 81.45 -45.77 22.37
CA GLY A 544 81.74 -44.36 22.11
C GLY A 544 83.23 -44.05 21.86
N ALA A 545 84.07 -45.04 21.60
CA ALA A 545 85.48 -44.82 21.26
C ALA A 545 85.60 -44.25 19.85
N VAL A 546 86.55 -43.34 19.62
CA VAL A 546 86.85 -42.80 18.29
C VAL A 546 87.34 -43.94 17.38
N VAL A 547 86.65 -44.16 16.27
CA VAL A 547 86.98 -45.13 15.22
C VAL A 547 87.84 -44.47 14.14
N PHE A 548 87.51 -43.23 13.77
CA PHE A 548 88.23 -42.47 12.76
C PHE A 548 88.05 -40.97 12.98
N ASP A 549 89.10 -40.18 12.77
CA ASP A 549 89.06 -38.71 12.80
C ASP A 549 89.82 -38.17 11.58
N GLY A 550 89.10 -37.54 10.64
CA GLY A 550 89.69 -37.19 9.34
C GLY A 550 88.69 -36.74 8.26
N LEU A 551 89.10 -36.86 7.00
CA LEU A 551 88.30 -36.46 5.84
C LEU A 551 87.39 -37.62 5.38
N PHE A 552 86.13 -37.32 5.08
CA PHE A 552 85.15 -38.24 4.49
C PHE A 552 84.73 -37.77 3.10
N ILE A 553 84.51 -38.72 2.19
CA ILE A 553 83.87 -38.50 0.89
C ILE A 553 82.80 -39.56 0.71
N ARG A 554 81.51 -39.18 0.80
CA ARG A 554 80.36 -40.07 0.65
C ARG A 554 80.46 -41.32 1.54
N ASP A 555 80.51 -41.10 2.86
CA ASP A 555 80.61 -42.14 3.89
C ASP A 555 81.95 -42.89 3.97
N VAL A 556 82.86 -42.66 3.02
CA VAL A 556 84.17 -43.34 2.99
C VAL A 556 85.24 -42.46 3.67
N PRO A 557 85.93 -42.95 4.72
CA PRO A 557 87.08 -42.27 5.30
C PRO A 557 88.25 -42.27 4.30
N VAL A 558 88.86 -41.10 4.11
CA VAL A 558 90.03 -40.91 3.26
C VAL A 558 91.27 -40.79 4.15
N GLU A 559 92.13 -41.81 4.12
CA GLU A 559 93.43 -41.75 4.78
C GLU A 559 94.32 -40.74 4.05
N ARG A 560 94.95 -39.83 4.80
CA ARG A 560 96.00 -38.98 4.22
C ARG A 560 97.16 -39.89 3.82
N THR A 561 97.37 -40.10 2.52
CA THR A 561 98.69 -40.50 2.05
C THR A 561 99.64 -39.36 2.36
N GLN A 562 100.57 -39.59 3.29
CA GLN A 562 101.78 -38.77 3.39
C GLN A 562 102.48 -38.83 2.04
N ASP A 563 102.51 -37.70 1.35
CA ASP A 563 103.37 -37.51 0.19
C ASP A 563 104.79 -37.28 0.74
N ASP A 564 105.61 -38.32 0.65
CA ASP A 564 107.05 -38.22 0.86
C ASP A 564 107.63 -37.52 -0.38
N GLY A 565 107.85 -36.22 -0.27
CA GLY A 565 108.74 -35.53 -1.20
C GLY A 565 110.19 -35.92 -0.90
N GLU A 566 110.94 -36.36 -1.93
CA GLU A 566 112.32 -35.91 -2.15
C GLU A 566 112.89 -36.36 -3.52
N ASP A 567 113.34 -35.35 -4.26
CA ASP A 567 114.61 -35.24 -5.00
C ASP A 567 114.97 -36.11 -6.24
N ARG A 568 115.06 -35.37 -7.35
CA ARG A 568 116.21 -35.18 -8.27
C ARG A 568 116.70 -36.32 -9.20
N ALA A 569 116.55 -36.00 -10.49
CA ALA A 569 117.55 -35.98 -11.57
C ALA A 569 118.10 -37.32 -12.13
N GLY A 570 118.01 -37.45 -13.47
CA GLY A 570 119.00 -38.21 -14.27
C GLY A 570 118.48 -38.95 -15.50
N ASP A 571 118.51 -38.27 -16.64
CA ASP A 571 118.91 -38.71 -17.99
C ASP A 571 118.23 -39.86 -18.79
N GLY A 572 117.89 -39.48 -20.04
CA GLY A 572 118.01 -40.26 -21.30
C GLY A 572 116.84 -41.18 -21.69
N ASP A 573 116.46 -41.39 -22.96
CA ASP A 573 116.69 -40.77 -24.27
C ASP A 573 115.63 -41.40 -25.22
N ALA A 574 115.14 -40.61 -26.19
CA ALA A 574 114.41 -40.90 -27.44
C ALA A 574 113.14 -41.80 -27.46
N GLY A 575 112.02 -41.47 -28.11
CA GLY A 575 111.66 -40.37 -29.03
C GLY A 575 110.35 -40.66 -29.80
N LEU A 576 109.89 -39.66 -30.58
CA LEU A 576 108.79 -39.61 -31.59
C LEU A 576 107.36 -39.44 -31.04
N GLY A 577 106.51 -38.47 -31.43
CA GLY A 577 106.56 -37.36 -32.38
C GLY A 577 105.13 -36.81 -32.62
N ASP A 578 105.04 -35.49 -32.87
CA ASP A 578 103.93 -34.71 -33.52
C ASP A 578 102.55 -34.64 -32.81
N ARG A 579 101.78 -33.54 -32.73
CA ARG A 579 101.83 -32.17 -33.28
C ARG A 579 100.68 -31.33 -32.67
N GLU A 580 100.93 -30.01 -32.51
CA GLU A 580 100.02 -28.84 -32.72
C GLU A 580 98.71 -28.71 -31.92
N ASP A 581 98.24 -27.54 -31.47
CA ASP A 581 98.73 -26.16 -31.40
C ASP A 581 97.76 -25.37 -30.49
N THR A 582 98.29 -24.28 -29.93
CA THR A 582 97.78 -23.10 -29.19
C THR A 582 96.29 -22.71 -29.31
N GLY A 583 95.69 -21.92 -28.41
CA GLY A 583 96.12 -21.10 -27.29
C GLY A 583 95.12 -19.93 -27.11
N GLU A 584 95.03 -19.41 -25.87
CA GLU A 584 94.86 -18.01 -25.43
C GLU A 584 93.87 -17.05 -26.14
N ASP A 585 93.27 -16.01 -25.54
CA ASP A 585 93.14 -15.44 -24.20
C ASP A 585 92.17 -14.23 -24.35
N GLY A 586 91.56 -13.80 -23.24
CA GLY A 586 91.23 -12.41 -22.88
C GLY A 586 90.32 -11.50 -23.74
N GLY A 587 89.45 -10.75 -23.04
CA GLY A 587 89.06 -9.41 -23.53
C GLY A 587 87.71 -8.88 -23.04
N ALA A 588 87.75 -7.76 -22.31
CA ALA A 588 86.64 -7.08 -21.64
C ALA A 588 85.86 -6.08 -22.52
N GLY A 589 84.65 -5.70 -22.07
CA GLY A 589 84.13 -4.33 -22.16
C GLY A 589 82.87 -4.09 -23.03
N PRO A 590 82.09 -3.02 -22.74
CA PRO A 590 80.61 -2.96 -22.86
C PRO A 590 80.12 -2.01 -23.97
N ASP A 591 78.82 -2.05 -24.33
CA ASP A 591 77.91 -0.89 -24.54
C ASP A 591 76.56 -1.27 -25.19
N ASP A 592 75.51 -0.58 -24.71
CA ASP A 592 74.39 0.08 -25.39
C ASP A 592 73.54 -0.56 -26.51
N GLY A 593 72.22 -0.34 -26.38
CA GLY A 593 71.24 -0.49 -27.47
C GLY A 593 69.78 -0.41 -27.02
N GLU A 594 69.27 0.81 -26.82
CA GLU A 594 67.84 1.16 -26.87
C GLU A 594 67.26 1.03 -28.30
N ASP A 595 65.97 0.67 -28.41
CA ASP A 595 64.90 1.28 -29.25
C ASP A 595 63.74 0.27 -29.39
N LYS A 596 62.50 0.55 -28.94
CA LYS A 596 61.44 1.47 -29.42
C LYS A 596 60.83 1.16 -30.80
N ALA A 597 59.48 1.07 -30.78
CA ALA A 597 58.46 1.57 -31.73
C ALA A 597 57.36 0.50 -31.96
N GLU A 598 56.13 0.75 -31.48
CA GLU A 598 54.94 1.27 -32.22
C GLU A 598 54.42 0.27 -33.27
N GLY A 599 53.15 -0.12 -33.35
CA GLY A 599 51.88 0.57 -33.09
C GLY A 599 51.06 0.48 -34.38
N VAL A 600 49.83 -0.05 -34.36
CA VAL A 600 48.83 0.18 -35.42
C VAL A 600 47.42 0.09 -34.83
N ASP A 601 46.73 1.23 -34.91
CA ASP A 601 45.30 1.46 -34.73
C ASP A 601 44.45 0.82 -35.85
N ALA A 602 43.19 0.52 -35.55
CA ALA A 602 42.12 0.58 -36.55
C ALA A 602 40.82 1.05 -35.86
N ASP A 603 40.42 2.25 -36.25
CA ASP A 603 39.21 2.96 -35.87
C ASP A 603 38.30 3.02 -37.11
N SER A 604 36.98 2.87 -36.94
CA SER A 604 35.95 3.56 -37.73
C SER A 604 34.52 3.17 -37.30
N ASP A 605 33.86 4.12 -36.62
CA ASP A 605 32.52 4.70 -36.85
C ASP A 605 31.37 3.85 -37.42
N ASP A 606 30.23 3.80 -36.69
CA ASP A 606 29.01 4.60 -37.00
C ASP A 606 27.84 4.22 -36.05
N GLY A 607 27.11 5.23 -35.52
CA GLY A 607 25.97 5.11 -34.57
C GLY A 607 24.63 4.62 -35.20
N PRO A 608 23.42 4.89 -34.62
CA PRO A 608 23.11 5.79 -33.51
C PRO A 608 22.09 5.27 -32.45
N ALA A 609 21.86 6.16 -31.48
CA ALA A 609 20.84 6.28 -30.44
C ALA A 609 19.45 5.61 -30.60
N ALA A 610 19.00 4.97 -29.51
CA ALA A 610 17.62 4.84 -29.03
C ALA A 610 17.72 4.32 -27.58
N GLY A 611 16.97 4.69 -26.55
CA GLY A 611 15.82 5.54 -26.33
C GLY A 611 15.39 5.24 -24.89
N GLN A 612 15.18 6.27 -24.07
CA GLN A 612 14.62 6.13 -22.71
C GLN A 612 13.23 5.50 -22.76
N PRO A 613 12.83 4.66 -21.80
CA PRO A 613 11.42 4.49 -21.49
C PRO A 613 11.02 5.45 -20.36
N ALA A 614 10.14 6.38 -20.72
CA ALA A 614 9.44 7.28 -19.82
C ALA A 614 8.45 6.51 -18.93
N SER A 615 8.28 7.02 -17.71
CA SER A 615 7.24 6.66 -16.74
C SER A 615 5.83 6.92 -17.30
N PRO A 616 4.83 6.06 -17.03
CA PRO A 616 3.44 6.44 -17.18
C PRO A 616 2.89 6.96 -15.83
N GLY A 617 2.53 8.25 -15.80
CA GLY A 617 1.70 8.82 -14.73
C GLY A 617 0.25 8.28 -14.81
N PRO A 618 -0.49 8.24 -13.69
CA PRO A 618 -1.84 7.71 -13.66
C PRO A 618 -2.81 8.71 -14.28
N GLY A 619 -3.50 8.28 -15.34
CA GLY A 619 -4.66 8.97 -15.89
C GLY A 619 -5.88 8.75 -15.00
N VAL A 620 -6.42 9.86 -14.50
CA VAL A 620 -7.75 9.95 -13.87
C VAL A 620 -8.81 9.91 -14.99
N PRO A 621 -9.84 9.06 -14.95
CA PRO A 621 -11.05 9.28 -15.72
C PRO A 621 -12.07 10.08 -14.90
N SER A 622 -12.65 11.06 -15.60
CA SER A 622 -13.69 12.00 -15.18
C SER A 622 -15.02 11.37 -14.80
#